data_AF-A0A0C5WAR7-F1
#
_entry.id   AF-A0A0C5WAR7-F1
#
_cell.length_a   1.000
_cell.length_b   1.000
_cell.length_c   1.000
_cell.angle_alpha   90.00
_cell.angle_beta   90.00
_cell.angle_gamma   90.00
#
_symmetry.space_group_name_H-M   'P 1'
#
loop_
_entity.id
_entity.type
_entity.pdbx_description
1 polymer ?
#
loop_
_entity_poly.entity_id
_entity_poly.type
_entity_poly.pdbx_seq_one_letter_code
_entity_poly.pdbx_strand_id
1 'polypeptide(L)'
;MLHESFVKLFWRHFDNIAEASAWFHVRPITVKRWLSGHIDVNPMAEKLLIIRARGYLPDDTRWQGFRVDEDRCIIITPEGRQFSPKELDSWALRFDEYHALKRLYELDYVPVRSNVVTQLPFRGGRRLKQPRHETISKDKKKQQRKIMAKHATKKQAP
;
A
#
# COMPACT_ATOMS: atom_id res chain seq x y z
N MET A 1 -14.20 -16.19 35.20
CA MET A 1 -12.83 -15.63 35.11
C MET A 1 -12.52 -14.90 33.79
N LEU A 2 -13.42 -14.83 32.80
CA LEU A 2 -13.23 -14.01 31.57
C LEU A 2 -13.59 -12.53 31.74
N HIS A 3 -14.41 -12.22 32.74
CA HIS A 3 -14.94 -10.87 32.97
C HIS A 3 -13.85 -9.84 33.36
N GLU A 4 -12.91 -10.22 34.22
CA GLU A 4 -11.91 -9.28 34.76
C GLU A 4 -10.87 -8.84 33.72
N SER A 5 -10.43 -9.75 32.85
CA SER A 5 -9.51 -9.44 31.75
C SER A 5 -10.13 -8.47 30.73
N PHE A 6 -11.39 -8.70 30.38
CA PHE A 6 -12.13 -7.81 29.49
C PHE A 6 -12.29 -6.41 30.08
N VAL A 7 -12.70 -6.30 31.35
CA VAL A 7 -12.87 -5.01 32.04
C VAL A 7 -11.56 -4.22 32.11
N LYS A 8 -10.45 -4.88 32.46
CA LYS A 8 -9.13 -4.24 32.53
C LYS A 8 -8.67 -3.75 31.16
N LEU A 9 -8.87 -4.55 30.11
CA LEU A 9 -8.50 -4.15 28.75
C LEU A 9 -9.41 -3.05 28.22
N PHE A 10 -10.68 -3.08 28.57
CA PHE A 10 -11.67 -2.10 28.17
C PHE A 10 -11.27 -0.70 28.64
N TRP A 11 -10.97 -0.54 29.93
CA TRP A 11 -10.60 0.76 30.49
C TRP A 11 -9.21 1.23 30.08
N ARG A 12 -8.41 0.36 29.44
CA ARG A 12 -7.14 0.76 28.82
C ARG A 12 -7.33 1.41 27.43
N HIS A 13 -8.43 1.12 26.73
CA HIS A 13 -8.64 1.54 25.34
C HIS A 13 -9.83 2.48 25.14
N PHE A 14 -10.61 2.69 26.18
CA PHE A 14 -11.76 3.59 26.19
C PHE A 14 -11.76 4.40 27.48
N ASP A 15 -11.89 5.72 27.34
CA ASP A 15 -11.97 6.62 28.49
C ASP A 15 -13.39 6.64 29.09
N ASN A 16 -14.39 6.30 28.28
CA ASN A 16 -15.78 6.31 28.70
C ASN A 16 -16.63 5.24 28.00
N ILE A 17 -17.76 4.91 28.64
CA ILE A 17 -18.68 3.86 28.19
C ILE A 17 -19.37 4.24 26.87
N ALA A 18 -19.60 5.53 26.63
CA ALA A 18 -20.30 5.97 25.43
C ALA A 18 -19.47 5.65 24.17
N GLU A 19 -18.19 5.97 24.18
CA GLU A 19 -17.25 5.66 23.09
C GLU A 19 -17.17 4.17 22.82
N ALA A 20 -16.98 3.36 23.86
CA ALA A 20 -16.90 1.92 23.71
C ALA A 20 -18.19 1.32 23.18
N SER A 21 -19.34 1.81 23.65
CA SER A 21 -20.64 1.34 23.18
C SER A 21 -20.85 1.63 21.69
N ALA A 22 -20.39 2.79 21.21
CA ALA A 22 -20.40 3.11 19.79
C ALA A 22 -19.47 2.17 19.00
N TRP A 23 -18.28 1.88 19.52
CA TRP A 23 -17.30 1.01 18.86
C TRP A 23 -17.74 -0.46 18.79
N PHE A 24 -18.35 -0.97 19.85
CA PHE A 24 -18.95 -2.32 19.87
C PHE A 24 -20.33 -2.37 19.19
N HIS A 25 -20.86 -1.23 18.73
CA HIS A 25 -22.20 -1.09 18.15
C HIS A 25 -23.34 -1.59 19.06
N VAL A 26 -23.26 -1.27 20.35
CA VAL A 26 -24.28 -1.62 21.36
C VAL A 26 -24.75 -0.39 22.15
N ARG A 27 -25.82 -0.55 22.94
CA ARG A 27 -26.27 0.51 23.85
C ARG A 27 -25.31 0.67 25.05
N PRO A 28 -25.10 1.88 25.61
CA PRO A 28 -24.24 2.09 26.77
C PRO A 28 -24.61 1.21 27.98
N ILE A 29 -25.90 0.94 28.18
CA ILE A 29 -26.37 0.08 29.27
C ILE A 29 -25.88 -1.37 29.12
N THR A 30 -25.70 -1.86 27.90
CA THR A 30 -25.17 -3.20 27.63
C THR A 30 -23.72 -3.30 28.07
N VAL A 31 -22.91 -2.28 27.74
CA VAL A 31 -21.53 -2.19 28.20
C VAL A 31 -21.46 -2.06 29.73
N LYS A 32 -22.34 -1.27 30.35
CA LYS A 32 -22.43 -1.21 31.82
C LYS A 32 -22.69 -2.58 32.44
N ARG A 33 -23.64 -3.34 31.88
CA ARG A 33 -23.98 -4.69 32.36
C ARG A 33 -22.86 -5.70 32.15
N TRP A 34 -22.13 -5.59 31.03
CA TRP A 34 -20.89 -6.32 30.82
C TRP A 34 -19.92 -5.98 31.92
N LEU A 35 -19.54 -4.71 32.09
CA LEU A 35 -18.53 -4.28 33.06
C LEU A 35 -18.88 -4.62 34.51
N SER A 36 -20.16 -4.58 34.88
CA SER A 36 -20.63 -4.96 36.21
C SER A 36 -20.77 -6.47 36.42
N GLY A 37 -20.55 -7.29 35.38
CA GLY A 37 -20.72 -8.74 35.43
C GLY A 37 -22.18 -9.19 35.61
N HIS A 38 -23.14 -8.31 35.34
CA HIS A 38 -24.57 -8.63 35.47
C HIS A 38 -25.03 -9.56 34.33
N ILE A 39 -24.33 -9.48 33.19
CA ILE A 39 -24.47 -10.41 32.07
C ILE A 39 -23.07 -10.72 31.53
N ASP A 40 -22.91 -11.90 30.94
CA ASP A 40 -21.64 -12.28 30.32
C ASP A 40 -21.30 -11.36 29.12
N VAL A 41 -20.01 -11.11 28.95
CA VAL A 41 -19.48 -10.34 27.82
C VAL A 41 -19.67 -11.16 26.55
N ASN A 42 -20.18 -10.52 25.48
CA ASN A 42 -20.25 -11.18 24.19
C ASN A 42 -18.83 -11.57 23.73
N PRO A 43 -18.54 -12.85 23.44
CA PRO A 43 -17.20 -13.28 23.03
C PRO A 43 -16.65 -12.54 21.80
N MET A 44 -17.54 -12.03 20.92
CA MET A 44 -17.11 -11.22 19.77
C MET A 44 -16.61 -9.84 20.20
N ALA A 45 -17.26 -9.21 21.19
CA ALA A 45 -16.79 -7.95 21.74
C ALA A 45 -15.40 -8.12 22.40
N GLU A 46 -15.16 -9.22 23.09
CA GLU A 46 -13.84 -9.51 23.65
C GLU A 46 -12.77 -9.65 22.56
N LYS A 47 -13.04 -10.41 21.49
CA LYS A 47 -12.11 -10.57 20.37
C LYS A 47 -11.81 -9.25 19.67
N LEU A 48 -12.84 -8.46 19.38
CA LEU A 48 -12.69 -7.14 18.79
C LEU A 48 -11.81 -6.26 19.69
N LEU A 49 -12.08 -6.20 20.98
CA LEU A 49 -11.29 -5.39 21.91
C LEU A 49 -9.82 -5.78 21.90
N ILE A 50 -9.51 -7.08 21.82
CA ILE A 50 -8.13 -7.58 21.71
C ILE A 50 -7.48 -7.14 20.39
N ILE A 51 -8.22 -7.14 19.29
CA ILE A 51 -7.75 -6.67 17.98
C ILE A 51 -7.45 -5.17 18.02
N ARG A 52 -8.36 -4.36 18.61
CA ARG A 52 -8.14 -2.91 18.82
C ARG A 52 -6.96 -2.64 19.75
N ALA A 53 -6.84 -3.42 20.81
CA ALA A 53 -5.74 -3.29 21.77
C ALA A 53 -4.37 -3.55 21.14
N ARG A 54 -4.33 -4.44 20.15
CA ARG A 54 -3.13 -4.79 19.39
C ARG A 54 -2.93 -3.92 18.14
N GLY A 55 -3.94 -3.17 17.72
CA GLY A 55 -3.84 -2.15 16.67
C GLY A 55 -3.95 -2.67 15.22
N TYR A 56 -4.94 -3.52 14.90
CA TYR A 56 -5.17 -3.97 13.52
C TYR A 56 -6.36 -3.27 12.83
N LEU A 57 -6.33 -3.31 11.48
CA LEU A 57 -7.16 -2.57 10.52
C LEU A 57 -8.67 -2.51 10.84
N PRO A 58 -9.33 -1.36 10.62
CA PRO A 58 -10.77 -1.22 10.84
C PRO A 58 -11.58 -2.03 9.80
N ASP A 59 -12.75 -2.51 10.19
CA ASP A 59 -13.70 -3.23 9.34
C ASP A 59 -14.48 -2.25 8.43
N ASP A 60 -13.77 -1.66 7.47
CA ASP A 60 -14.32 -0.78 6.43
C ASP A 60 -14.24 -1.49 5.08
N THR A 61 -15.27 -1.36 4.24
CA THR A 61 -15.30 -1.92 2.87
C THR A 61 -14.11 -1.44 2.03
N ARG A 62 -13.53 -0.28 2.37
CA ARG A 62 -12.31 0.25 1.74
C ARG A 62 -11.08 -0.64 1.94
N TRP A 63 -11.04 -1.44 3.00
CA TRP A 63 -9.95 -2.38 3.28
C TRP A 63 -10.21 -3.78 2.70
N GLN A 64 -11.31 -3.98 1.96
CA GLN A 64 -11.62 -5.27 1.37
C GLN A 64 -10.50 -5.73 0.42
N GLY A 65 -10.01 -6.95 0.63
CA GLY A 65 -8.94 -7.57 -0.15
C GLY A 65 -7.53 -7.08 0.20
N PHE A 66 -7.39 -6.08 1.07
CA PHE A 66 -6.10 -5.75 1.65
C PHE A 66 -5.72 -6.82 2.68
N ARG A 67 -4.45 -7.21 2.66
CA ARG A 67 -3.88 -8.21 3.57
C ARG A 67 -2.63 -7.64 4.21
N VAL A 68 -2.38 -8.01 5.45
CA VAL A 68 -1.11 -7.72 6.12
C VAL A 68 -0.28 -8.99 6.13
N ASP A 69 0.97 -8.90 5.70
CA ASP A 69 1.97 -9.94 5.90
C ASP A 69 2.79 -9.55 7.13
N GLU A 70 2.55 -10.28 8.21
CA GLU A 70 3.11 -9.99 9.53
C GLU A 70 4.63 -10.21 9.57
N ASP A 71 5.15 -11.22 8.86
CA ASP A 71 6.57 -11.56 8.84
C ASP A 71 7.41 -10.48 8.17
N ARG A 72 6.87 -9.90 7.10
CA ARG A 72 7.54 -8.84 6.33
C ARG A 72 7.11 -7.43 6.74
N CYS A 73 6.12 -7.30 7.61
CA CYS A 73 5.51 -6.04 8.02
C CYS A 73 5.13 -5.16 6.81
N ILE A 74 4.44 -5.77 5.84
CA ILE A 74 4.00 -5.11 4.62
C ILE A 74 2.48 -5.20 4.46
N ILE A 75 1.91 -4.21 3.79
CA ILE A 75 0.52 -4.26 3.33
C ILE A 75 0.50 -4.75 1.89
N ILE A 76 -0.27 -5.81 1.66
CA ILE A 76 -0.54 -6.38 0.34
C ILE A 76 -1.90 -5.87 -0.11
N THR A 77 -1.95 -5.23 -1.27
CA THR A 77 -3.22 -4.78 -1.88
C THR A 77 -3.98 -5.94 -2.52
N PRO A 78 -5.27 -5.77 -2.84
CA PRO A 78 -6.03 -6.76 -3.59
C PRO A 78 -5.36 -7.19 -4.91
N GLU A 79 -4.64 -6.27 -5.55
CA GLU A 79 -3.89 -6.47 -6.80
C GLU A 79 -2.51 -7.14 -6.58
N GLY A 80 -2.20 -7.56 -5.36
CA GLY A 80 -0.92 -8.21 -5.00
C GLY A 80 0.27 -7.26 -4.90
N ARG A 81 0.06 -5.94 -4.95
CA ARG A 81 1.15 -4.97 -4.72
C ARG A 81 1.51 -4.95 -3.26
N GLN A 82 2.80 -4.86 -2.99
CA GLN A 82 3.34 -4.85 -1.63
C GLN A 82 3.82 -3.44 -1.33
N PHE A 83 3.41 -2.92 -0.18
CA PHE A 83 3.85 -1.64 0.32
C PHE A 83 4.52 -1.83 1.67
N SER A 84 5.78 -1.41 1.75
CA SER A 84 6.44 -1.18 3.03
C SER A 84 5.93 0.13 3.67
N PRO A 85 6.03 0.28 5.00
CA PRO A 85 5.59 1.50 5.69
C PRO A 85 6.22 2.79 5.12
N LYS A 86 7.50 2.74 4.73
CA LYS A 86 8.20 3.89 4.13
C LYS A 86 7.67 4.26 2.74
N GLU A 87 7.29 3.25 1.96
CA GLU A 87 6.71 3.49 0.63
C GLU A 87 5.31 4.10 0.74
N LEU A 88 4.51 3.65 1.72
CA LEU A 88 3.20 4.25 2.02
C LEU A 88 3.32 5.73 2.39
N ASP A 89 4.27 6.07 3.26
CA ASP A 89 4.54 7.47 3.65
C ASP A 89 4.90 8.34 2.43
N SER A 90 5.78 7.82 1.57
CA SER A 90 6.15 8.52 0.33
C SER A 90 5.01 8.61 -0.71
N TRP A 91 3.97 7.78 -0.60
CA TRP A 91 2.91 7.68 -1.61
C TRP A 91 2.01 8.91 -1.62
N ALA A 92 1.75 9.51 -0.45
CA ALA A 92 0.97 10.74 -0.34
C ALA A 92 1.63 11.90 -1.10
N LEU A 93 2.93 12.11 -0.87
CA LEU A 93 3.71 13.16 -1.55
C LEU A 93 3.73 12.97 -3.07
N ARG A 94 3.92 11.73 -3.53
CA ARG A 94 3.92 11.42 -4.97
C ARG A 94 2.57 11.71 -5.63
N PHE A 95 1.47 11.49 -4.90
CA PHE A 95 0.12 11.75 -5.41
C PHE A 95 -0.13 13.26 -5.56
N ASP A 96 0.32 14.06 -4.60
CA ASP A 96 0.23 15.53 -4.65
C ASP A 96 1.04 16.10 -5.82
N GLU A 97 2.28 15.64 -5.98
CA GLU A 97 3.15 16.01 -7.11
C GLU A 97 2.51 15.68 -8.46
N TYR A 98 1.91 14.49 -8.58
CA TYR A 98 1.21 14.06 -9.79
C TYR A 98 0.05 15.00 -10.15
N HIS A 99 -0.79 15.36 -9.17
CA HIS A 99 -1.93 16.25 -9.40
C HIS A 99 -1.52 17.70 -9.67
N ALA A 100 -0.40 18.16 -9.10
CA ALA A 100 0.18 19.46 -9.44
C ALA A 100 0.66 19.48 -10.89
N LEU A 101 1.40 18.45 -11.33
CA LEU A 101 1.90 18.33 -12.69
C LEU A 101 0.77 18.17 -13.72
N LYS A 102 -0.27 17.39 -13.41
CA LYS A 102 -1.43 17.20 -14.29
C LYS A 102 -2.15 18.53 -14.57
N ARG A 103 -2.33 19.37 -13.54
CA ARG A 103 -2.95 20.70 -13.67
C ARG A 103 -2.10 21.65 -14.51
N LEU A 104 -0.78 21.62 -14.34
CA LEU A 104 0.13 22.54 -15.03
C LEU A 104 0.26 22.25 -16.53
N TYR A 105 0.17 20.99 -16.93
CA TYR A 105 0.49 20.55 -18.29
C TYR A 105 -0.70 20.00 -19.08
N GLU A 106 -1.94 20.13 -18.57
CA GLU A 106 -3.16 19.62 -19.22
C GLU A 106 -2.98 18.19 -19.76
N LEU A 107 -2.37 17.32 -18.95
CA LEU A 107 -2.04 15.97 -19.38
C LEU A 107 -3.32 15.13 -19.43
N ASP A 108 -3.95 15.09 -20.61
CA ASP A 108 -5.12 14.24 -20.90
C ASP A 108 -4.79 12.75 -20.87
N TYR A 109 -3.52 12.39 -21.07
CA TYR A 109 -3.06 11.01 -21.04
C TYR A 109 -1.74 10.88 -20.28
N VAL A 110 -1.74 10.00 -19.27
CA VAL A 110 -0.54 9.61 -18.54
C VAL A 110 -0.14 8.22 -19.05
N PRO A 111 0.97 8.09 -19.79
CA PRO A 111 1.39 6.79 -20.30
C PRO A 111 1.74 5.85 -19.15
N VAL A 112 1.08 4.69 -19.12
CA VAL A 112 1.42 3.60 -18.19
C VAL A 112 2.82 3.13 -18.52
N ARG A 113 3.78 3.35 -17.61
CA ARG A 113 5.13 2.79 -17.74
C ARG A 113 5.08 1.33 -17.31
N SER A 114 5.44 0.41 -18.21
CA SER A 114 5.73 -0.97 -17.83
C SER A 114 7.01 -1.02 -16.98
N ASN A 115 7.03 -1.87 -15.95
CA ASN A 115 8.21 -2.06 -15.09
C ASN A 115 9.44 -2.39 -15.95
N VAL A 116 10.51 -1.66 -15.71
CA VAL A 116 11.73 -1.81 -16.48
C VAL A 116 12.45 -3.05 -15.99
N VAL A 117 12.65 -4.01 -16.89
CA VAL A 117 13.55 -5.12 -16.64
C VAL A 117 14.97 -4.56 -16.54
N THR A 118 15.52 -4.51 -15.32
CA THR A 118 16.94 -4.23 -15.10
C THR A 118 17.76 -5.24 -15.90
N GLN A 119 18.60 -4.75 -16.81
CA GLN A 119 19.44 -5.64 -17.60
C GLN A 119 20.44 -6.36 -16.69
N LEU A 120 20.64 -7.65 -16.94
CA LEU A 120 21.67 -8.44 -16.26
C LEU A 120 23.05 -7.75 -16.41
N PRO A 121 23.92 -7.81 -15.38
CA PRO A 121 25.21 -7.11 -15.37
C PRO A 121 26.18 -7.56 -16.48
N PHE A 122 25.90 -8.70 -17.11
CA PHE A 122 26.70 -9.30 -18.17
C PHE A 122 25.88 -9.55 -19.43
N ARG A 123 26.48 -9.30 -20.59
CA ARG A 123 25.95 -9.71 -21.90
C ARG A 123 27.08 -10.24 -22.76
N GLY A 124 27.05 -11.53 -23.09
CA GLY A 124 28.09 -12.18 -23.89
C GLY A 124 29.48 -12.15 -23.25
N GLY A 125 29.57 -12.48 -21.95
CA GLY A 125 30.85 -12.58 -21.23
C GLY A 125 31.55 -11.24 -20.93
N ARG A 126 30.98 -10.10 -21.33
CA ARG A 126 31.54 -8.77 -21.03
C ARG A 126 30.66 -8.04 -20.02
N ARG A 127 31.31 -7.40 -19.04
CA ARG A 127 30.66 -6.52 -18.05
C ARG A 127 30.22 -5.23 -18.73
N LEU A 128 28.99 -4.81 -18.48
CA LEU A 128 28.49 -3.51 -18.95
C LEU A 128 29.27 -2.39 -18.22
N LYS A 129 29.98 -1.53 -18.97
CA LYS A 129 30.77 -0.43 -18.39
C LYS A 129 29.90 0.70 -17.82
N GLN A 130 28.67 0.86 -18.31
CA GLN A 130 27.69 1.82 -17.80
C GLN A 130 26.26 1.24 -17.95
N PRO A 131 25.36 1.48 -16.98
CA PRO A 131 23.95 1.15 -17.14
C PRO A 131 23.37 1.96 -18.29
N ARG A 132 22.59 1.33 -19.18
CA ARG A 132 21.89 2.06 -20.23
C ARG A 132 20.72 2.82 -19.58
N HIS A 133 20.79 4.15 -19.57
CA HIS A 133 19.66 4.97 -19.17
C HIS A 133 18.49 4.80 -20.15
N GLU A 134 17.29 4.60 -19.64
CA GLU A 134 16.07 4.40 -20.44
C GLU A 134 15.66 5.66 -21.22
N THR A 135 15.88 6.83 -20.62
CA THR A 135 15.58 8.11 -21.27
C THR A 135 16.74 8.47 -22.18
N ILE A 136 16.76 7.87 -23.37
CA ILE A 136 17.55 8.37 -24.46
C ILE A 136 17.05 9.79 -24.77
N SER A 137 17.92 10.80 -24.66
CA SER A 137 17.56 12.18 -25.02
C SER A 137 16.96 12.22 -26.43
N LYS A 138 16.11 13.21 -26.71
CA LYS A 138 15.49 13.36 -28.05
C LYS A 138 16.55 13.31 -29.16
N ASP A 139 17.71 13.90 -28.92
CA ASP A 139 18.84 13.91 -29.85
C ASP A 139 19.43 12.52 -30.09
N LYS A 140 19.67 11.76 -29.01
CA LYS A 140 20.18 10.40 -29.12
C LYS A 140 19.16 9.45 -29.79
N LYS A 141 17.85 9.64 -29.59
CA LYS A 141 16.80 8.88 -30.32
C LYS A 141 16.83 9.20 -31.82
N LYS A 142 16.99 10.48 -32.18
CA LYS A 142 17.12 10.92 -33.59
C LYS A 142 18.35 10.32 -34.26
N GLN A 143 19.49 10.29 -33.55
CA GLN A 143 20.71 9.65 -34.04
C GLN A 143 20.53 8.13 -34.24
N GLN A 144 19.90 7.45 -33.29
CA GLN A 144 19.67 6.01 -33.37
C GLN A 144 18.75 5.64 -34.55
N ARG A 145 17.69 6.42 -34.81
CA ARG A 145 16.83 6.26 -35.99
C ARG A 145 17.61 6.40 -37.30
N LYS A 146 18.51 7.39 -37.40
CA LYS A 146 19.37 7.56 -38.58
C LYS A 146 20.32 6.38 -38.79
N ILE A 147 20.92 5.86 -37.71
CA ILE A 147 21.80 4.70 -37.76
C ILE A 147 21.03 3.46 -38.23
N MET A 148 19.84 3.21 -37.69
CA MET A 148 19.00 2.08 -38.10
C MET A 148 18.55 2.18 -39.56
N ALA A 149 18.17 3.37 -40.02
CA ALA A 149 17.84 3.60 -41.43
C ALA A 149 19.04 3.32 -42.35
N LYS A 150 20.24 3.79 -41.98
CA LYS A 150 21.47 3.52 -42.74
C LYS A 150 21.85 2.03 -42.76
N HIS A 151 21.60 1.30 -41.69
CA HIS A 151 21.80 -0.15 -41.68
C HIS A 151 20.77 -0.89 -42.52
N ALA A 152 19.51 -0.45 -42.51
CA ALA A 152 18.46 -1.02 -43.34
C ALA A 152 18.76 -0.84 -44.83
N THR A 153 19.19 0.37 -45.24
CA THR A 153 19.58 0.64 -46.63
C THR A 153 20.82 -0.16 -47.04
N LYS A 154 21.82 -0.28 -46.16
CA LYS A 154 23.02 -1.09 -46.44
C LYS A 154 22.72 -2.59 -46.54
N LYS A 155 21.68 -3.08 -45.87
CA LYS A 155 21.24 -4.49 -45.92
C LYS A 155 20.36 -4.79 -47.14
N GLN A 156 19.83 -3.76 -47.78
CA GLN A 156 19.01 -3.83 -49.00
C GLN A 156 19.80 -3.52 -50.28
N ALA A 157 21.08 -3.12 -50.15
CA ALA A 157 21.98 -3.00 -51.28
C ALA A 157 22.41 -4.43 -51.73
N PRO A 158 22.32 -4.77 -53.03
CA PRO A 158 22.66 -6.08 -53.55
C PRO A 158 24.14 -6.45 -53.35
#